data_AF-A0AA35X9F8-F1
#
_entry.id   AF-A0AA35X9F8-F1
#
_cell.length_a   1.000
_cell.length_b   1.000
_cell.length_c   1.000
_cell.angle_alpha   90.00
_cell.angle_beta   90.00
_cell.angle_gamma   90.00
#
_symmetry.space_group_name_H-M   'P 1'
#
loop_
_entity.id
_entity.type
_entity.pdbx_description
1 polymer ?
#
loop_
_entity_poly.entity_id
_entity_poly.type
_entity_poly.pdbx_seq_one_letter_code
_entity_poly.pdbx_strand_id
1 'polypeptide(L)'
;MNEKGDLLSESLQKLERLPTEIGGGKSRGDRDQQWIEETEEKAQRGNADAQFSLGQYHYSQGNHETALRYFSSAEGGGSAQASYQLGVMFYDGVDAPQNPKRGFQHMLKAAQSGNSVGAGAQYNIGRAFYQGYGVAQSDEEAERWWLKAGEGRRSVEGGEGEKEEEQGGEWESVVRAQNTLGMFYSRQETQDLGKSLHWHSCAAENGHLESMAAAGLMRLNGRGCPRDVTAGLQLLKNAAAGGSLYAAGLLALHYFTSKLFSKSTETALRYIGMITPVVSRNKALTKCSVCELQS
;
A
#
# COMPACT_ATOMS: atom_id res chain seq x y z
N MET A 1 -32.06 32.02 65.43
CA MET A 1 -32.05 30.70 64.76
C MET A 1 -32.43 30.92 63.30
N ASN A 2 -31.37 31.06 62.49
CA ASN A 2 -31.25 30.77 61.06
C ASN A 2 -32.29 31.46 60.14
N GLU A 3 -32.09 32.64 59.54
CA GLU A 3 -30.88 33.23 58.90
C GLU A 3 -30.14 32.32 57.89
N LYS A 4 -30.63 31.10 57.65
CA LYS A 4 -30.13 30.21 56.57
C LYS A 4 -31.18 29.89 55.50
N GLY A 5 -32.41 30.41 55.63
CA GLY A 5 -33.48 30.24 54.64
C GLY A 5 -33.44 31.25 53.49
N ASP A 6 -33.02 32.49 53.76
CA ASP A 6 -33.09 33.59 52.79
C ASP A 6 -31.82 33.76 51.94
N LEU A 7 -30.68 33.23 52.37
CA LEU A 7 -29.44 33.25 51.56
C LEU A 7 -29.43 32.19 50.45
N LEU A 8 -30.32 31.19 50.52
CA LEU A 8 -30.48 30.18 49.46
C LEU A 8 -31.42 30.66 48.34
N SER A 9 -32.42 31.50 48.63
CA SER A 9 -33.36 32.00 47.62
C SER A 9 -32.75 33.07 46.71
N GLU A 10 -31.93 33.99 47.24
CA GLU A 10 -31.20 34.97 46.43
C GLU A 10 -30.05 34.34 45.61
N SER A 11 -29.42 33.28 46.14
CA SER A 11 -28.39 32.53 45.41
C SER A 11 -28.98 31.70 44.25
N LEU A 12 -30.20 31.19 44.42
CA LEU A 12 -30.92 30.42 43.39
C LEU A 12 -31.51 31.32 42.29
N GLN A 13 -31.92 32.55 42.60
CA GLN A 13 -32.36 33.52 41.57
C GLN A 13 -31.22 34.07 40.71
N LYS A 14 -29.96 33.98 41.16
CA LYS A 14 -28.78 34.30 40.33
C LYS A 14 -28.31 33.14 39.44
N LEU A 15 -28.74 31.91 39.70
CA LEU A 15 -28.49 30.76 38.84
C LEU A 15 -29.43 30.69 37.62
N GLU A 16 -30.54 31.42 37.64
CA GLU A 16 -31.51 31.54 36.53
C GLU A 16 -31.18 32.68 35.54
N ARG A 17 -30.03 33.33 35.69
CA ARG A 17 -29.51 34.36 34.76
C ARG A 17 -28.05 34.13 34.36
N LEU A 18 -27.67 32.88 34.16
CA LEU A 18 -26.52 32.62 33.30
C LEU A 18 -27.01 32.71 31.85
N PRO A 19 -26.44 33.60 31.01
CA PRO A 19 -26.77 33.62 29.60
C PRO A 19 -26.48 32.23 29.04
N THR A 20 -27.49 31.58 28.48
CA THR A 20 -27.34 30.49 27.53
C THR A 20 -26.73 31.03 26.23
N GLU A 21 -25.56 31.65 26.34
CA GLU A 21 -24.64 31.87 25.23
C GLU A 21 -23.49 30.88 25.40
N ILE A 22 -23.82 29.59 25.40
CA ILE A 22 -22.87 28.61 24.90
C ILE A 22 -22.90 28.80 23.39
N GLY A 23 -21.83 29.44 22.90
CA GLY A 23 -21.70 29.98 21.55
C GLY A 23 -22.29 29.09 20.45
N GLY A 24 -22.92 29.74 19.49
CA GLY A 24 -23.48 29.15 18.27
C GLY A 24 -22.42 28.45 17.42
N GLY A 25 -22.00 27.27 17.87
CA GLY A 25 -21.30 26.31 17.04
C GLY A 25 -22.32 25.76 16.05
N LYS A 26 -22.20 26.19 14.79
CA LYS A 26 -22.99 25.66 13.66
C LYS A 26 -23.03 24.13 13.72
N SER A 27 -24.20 23.53 13.50
CA SER A 27 -24.33 22.08 13.47
C SER A 27 -23.44 21.50 12.35
N ARG A 28 -23.14 20.20 12.39
CA ARG A 28 -22.32 19.57 11.35
C ARG A 28 -22.91 19.78 9.95
N GLY A 29 -24.23 19.70 9.82
CA GLY A 29 -24.93 19.95 8.55
C GLY A 29 -24.86 21.42 8.09
N ASP A 30 -24.95 22.38 9.02
CA ASP A 30 -24.86 23.81 8.67
C ASP A 30 -23.44 24.21 8.21
N ARG A 31 -22.41 23.52 8.72
CA ARG A 31 -21.02 23.72 8.27
C ARG A 31 -20.78 23.14 6.89
N ASP A 32 -21.32 21.95 6.62
CA ASP A 32 -21.20 21.30 5.31
C ASP A 32 -21.92 22.13 4.23
N GLN A 33 -23.11 22.66 4.54
CA GLN A 33 -23.87 23.52 3.62
C GLN A 33 -23.14 24.84 3.31
N GLN A 34 -22.61 25.51 4.33
CA GLN A 34 -21.82 26.73 4.13
C GLN A 34 -20.57 26.45 3.28
N TRP A 35 -19.88 25.33 3.52
CA TRP A 35 -18.71 24.95 2.73
C TRP A 35 -19.06 24.75 1.25
N ILE A 36 -20.19 24.10 0.96
CA ILE A 36 -20.67 23.90 -0.42
C ILE A 36 -20.90 25.26 -1.08
N GLU A 37 -21.66 26.15 -0.45
CA GLU A 37 -22.01 27.47 -1.03
C GLU A 37 -20.76 28.33 -1.31
N GLU A 38 -19.82 28.39 -0.35
CA GLU A 38 -18.56 29.12 -0.53
C GLU A 38 -17.68 28.50 -1.62
N THR A 39 -17.68 27.17 -1.74
CA THR A 39 -16.88 26.45 -2.74
C THR A 39 -17.51 26.58 -4.12
N GLU A 40 -18.83 26.54 -4.25
CA GLU A 40 -19.57 26.80 -5.49
C GLU A 40 -19.30 28.20 -6.02
N GLU A 41 -19.31 29.21 -5.15
CA GLU A 41 -19.01 30.59 -5.54
C GLU A 41 -17.59 30.71 -6.13
N LYS A 42 -16.60 30.06 -5.49
CA LYS A 42 -15.22 29.99 -5.99
C LYS A 42 -15.13 29.21 -7.30
N ALA A 43 -15.85 28.11 -7.42
CA ALA A 43 -15.87 27.28 -8.62
C ALA A 43 -16.49 28.02 -9.81
N GLN A 44 -17.54 28.80 -9.61
CA GLN A 44 -18.16 29.67 -10.63
C GLN A 44 -17.23 30.78 -11.09
N ARG A 45 -16.33 31.27 -10.22
CA ARG A 45 -15.26 32.22 -10.58
C ARG A 45 -14.10 31.57 -11.34
N GLY A 46 -14.17 30.26 -11.63
CA GLY A 46 -13.14 29.53 -12.39
C GLY A 46 -11.99 28.97 -11.56
N ASN A 47 -12.11 28.91 -10.22
CA ASN A 47 -11.09 28.29 -9.39
C ASN A 47 -11.09 26.76 -9.58
N ALA A 48 -10.01 26.22 -10.14
CA ALA A 48 -9.88 24.80 -10.47
C ALA A 48 -9.85 23.88 -9.24
N ASP A 49 -9.27 24.33 -8.12
CA ASP A 49 -9.20 23.55 -6.88
C ASP A 49 -10.58 23.43 -6.23
N ALA A 50 -11.37 24.51 -6.26
CA ALA A 50 -12.76 24.51 -5.80
C ALA A 50 -13.63 23.60 -6.67
N GLN A 51 -13.47 23.66 -7.99
CA GLN A 51 -14.14 22.76 -8.92
C GLN A 51 -13.75 21.30 -8.66
N PHE A 52 -12.47 21.02 -8.43
CA PHE A 52 -12.00 19.67 -8.09
C PHE A 52 -12.61 19.18 -6.76
N SER A 53 -12.63 20.03 -5.74
CA SER A 53 -13.18 19.72 -4.42
C SER A 53 -14.69 19.41 -4.47
N LEU A 54 -15.46 20.19 -5.23
CA LEU A 54 -16.87 19.88 -5.51
C LEU A 54 -17.03 18.58 -6.28
N GLY A 55 -16.15 18.32 -7.25
CA GLY A 55 -16.10 17.04 -7.95
C GLY A 55 -15.94 15.86 -6.99
N GLN A 56 -15.00 15.94 -6.04
CA GLN A 56 -14.80 14.92 -5.01
C GLN A 56 -16.03 14.78 -4.09
N TYR A 57 -16.62 15.91 -3.68
CA TYR A 57 -17.83 15.91 -2.87
C TYR A 57 -18.96 15.17 -3.57
N HIS A 58 -19.30 15.54 -4.81
CA HIS A 58 -20.34 14.87 -5.58
C HIS A 58 -20.03 13.40 -5.86
N TYR A 59 -18.76 13.06 -6.09
CA TYR A 59 -18.33 11.68 -6.25
C TYR A 59 -18.61 10.86 -4.98
N SER A 60 -18.29 11.39 -3.80
CA SER A 60 -18.57 10.72 -2.52
C SER A 60 -20.07 10.52 -2.23
N GLN A 61 -20.91 11.38 -2.79
CA GLN A 61 -22.37 11.29 -2.68
C GLN A 61 -23.00 10.36 -3.74
N GLY A 62 -22.20 9.75 -4.62
CA GLY A 62 -22.69 8.92 -5.74
C GLY A 62 -23.24 9.72 -6.93
N ASN A 63 -23.09 11.05 -6.93
CA ASN A 63 -23.54 11.94 -8.00
C ASN A 63 -22.48 12.04 -9.11
N HIS A 64 -22.20 10.92 -9.77
CA HIS A 64 -21.06 10.78 -10.68
C HIS A 64 -21.14 11.65 -11.93
N GLU A 65 -22.33 11.92 -12.48
CA GLU A 65 -22.48 12.82 -13.63
C GLU A 65 -22.08 14.27 -13.27
N THR A 66 -22.49 14.74 -12.10
CA THR A 66 -22.11 16.06 -11.58
C THR A 66 -20.62 16.10 -11.27
N ALA A 67 -20.06 15.03 -10.69
CA ALA A 67 -18.63 14.90 -10.46
C ALA A 67 -17.82 14.98 -11.76
N LEU A 68 -18.25 14.27 -12.83
CA LEU A 68 -17.62 14.33 -14.15
C LEU A 68 -17.59 15.75 -14.71
N ARG A 69 -18.70 16.51 -14.56
CA ARG A 69 -18.77 17.90 -15.02
C ARG A 69 -17.78 18.78 -14.25
N TYR A 70 -17.73 18.66 -12.94
CA TYR A 70 -16.81 19.43 -12.10
C TYR A 70 -15.34 19.08 -12.36
N PHE A 71 -15.01 17.79 -12.48
CA PHE A 71 -13.66 17.37 -12.85
C PHE A 71 -13.28 17.81 -14.26
N SER A 72 -14.18 17.75 -15.24
CA SER A 72 -13.92 18.25 -16.60
C SER A 72 -13.65 19.75 -16.59
N SER A 73 -14.40 20.52 -15.80
CA SER A 73 -14.18 21.96 -15.62
C SER A 73 -12.82 22.23 -14.97
N ALA A 74 -12.50 21.52 -13.89
CA ALA A 74 -11.23 21.66 -13.17
C ALA A 74 -10.03 21.30 -14.06
N GLU A 75 -10.15 20.25 -14.88
CA GLU A 75 -9.15 19.89 -15.87
C GLU A 75 -8.97 21.00 -16.92
N GLY A 76 -10.07 21.63 -17.37
CA GLY A 76 -10.03 22.79 -18.26
C GLY A 76 -9.27 23.99 -17.64
N GLY A 77 -9.30 24.11 -16.32
CA GLY A 77 -8.50 25.07 -15.54
C GLY A 77 -7.06 24.63 -15.24
N GLY A 78 -6.61 23.47 -15.74
CA GLY A 78 -5.25 22.97 -15.58
C GLY A 78 -5.04 22.01 -14.40
N SER A 79 -6.10 21.54 -13.73
CA SER A 79 -5.95 20.60 -12.61
C SER A 79 -5.50 19.21 -13.09
N ALA A 80 -4.29 18.84 -12.67
CA ALA A 80 -3.72 17.51 -12.86
C ALA A 80 -4.49 16.44 -12.06
N GLN A 81 -4.93 16.77 -10.84
CA GLN A 81 -5.72 15.85 -10.01
C GLN A 81 -7.07 15.55 -10.70
N ALA A 82 -7.71 16.56 -11.29
CA ALA A 82 -8.94 16.34 -12.05
C ALA A 82 -8.72 15.45 -13.27
N SER A 83 -7.61 15.65 -14.00
CA SER A 83 -7.23 14.78 -15.12
C SER A 83 -7.07 13.33 -14.67
N TYR A 84 -6.40 13.10 -13.53
CA TYR A 84 -6.25 11.77 -12.97
C TYR A 84 -7.59 11.14 -12.59
N GLN A 85 -8.48 11.89 -11.91
CA GLN A 85 -9.78 11.37 -11.51
C GLN A 85 -10.68 11.04 -12.72
N LEU A 86 -10.71 11.89 -13.74
CA LEU A 86 -11.39 11.57 -15.02
C LEU A 86 -10.81 10.29 -15.64
N GLY A 87 -9.49 10.15 -15.59
CA GLY A 87 -8.77 8.94 -16.02
C GLY A 87 -9.29 7.69 -15.34
N VAL A 88 -9.35 7.68 -14.01
CA VAL A 88 -9.84 6.57 -13.20
C VAL A 88 -11.32 6.28 -13.48
N MET A 89 -12.18 7.31 -13.50
CA MET A 89 -13.62 7.15 -13.75
C MET A 89 -13.91 6.49 -15.11
N PHE A 90 -13.23 6.93 -16.18
CA PHE A 90 -13.41 6.34 -17.51
C PHE A 90 -12.73 4.97 -17.67
N TYR A 91 -11.64 4.72 -16.94
CA TYR A 91 -10.89 3.46 -16.98
C TYR A 91 -11.67 2.36 -16.25
N ASP A 92 -12.02 2.55 -14.99
CA ASP A 92 -12.70 1.53 -14.19
C ASP A 92 -14.20 1.41 -14.56
N GLY A 93 -14.75 2.37 -15.30
CA GLY A 93 -16.15 2.35 -15.72
C GLY A 93 -17.11 2.54 -14.55
N VAL A 94 -16.68 3.27 -13.51
CA VAL A 94 -17.51 3.58 -12.33
C VAL A 94 -18.65 4.49 -12.78
N ASP A 95 -19.80 3.85 -13.10
CA ASP A 95 -21.11 4.43 -13.38
C ASP A 95 -21.15 5.55 -14.45
N ALA A 96 -20.15 5.56 -15.32
CA ALA A 96 -20.14 6.23 -16.63
C ALA A 96 -19.90 5.16 -17.71
N PRO A 97 -20.29 5.38 -18.98
CA PRO A 97 -19.96 4.45 -20.04
C PRO A 97 -18.45 4.23 -20.07
N GLN A 98 -18.04 3.01 -19.73
CA GLN A 98 -16.65 2.62 -19.65
C GLN A 98 -15.97 2.96 -20.98
N ASN A 99 -14.93 3.78 -20.90
CA ASN A 99 -14.15 4.16 -22.06
C ASN A 99 -12.67 4.15 -21.69
N PRO A 100 -12.05 2.97 -21.67
CA PRO A 100 -10.68 2.80 -21.21
C PRO A 100 -9.69 3.60 -22.05
N LYS A 101 -9.99 3.83 -23.34
CA LYS A 101 -9.19 4.68 -24.22
C LYS A 101 -9.19 6.13 -23.76
N ARG A 102 -10.35 6.69 -23.40
CA ARG A 102 -10.43 8.04 -22.82
C ARG A 102 -9.78 8.08 -21.46
N GLY A 103 -10.02 7.08 -20.60
CA GLY A 103 -9.36 6.97 -19.31
C GLY A 103 -7.84 7.03 -19.41
N PHE A 104 -7.27 6.24 -20.32
CA PHE A 104 -5.84 6.25 -20.64
C PHE A 104 -5.33 7.63 -21.06
N GLN A 105 -6.06 8.34 -21.94
CA GLN A 105 -5.67 9.69 -22.38
C GLN A 105 -5.62 10.70 -21.23
N HIS A 106 -6.62 10.68 -20.35
CA HIS A 106 -6.66 11.55 -19.17
C HIS A 106 -5.54 11.22 -18.17
N MET A 107 -5.26 9.93 -17.93
CA MET A 107 -4.11 9.51 -17.10
C MET A 107 -2.78 9.95 -17.69
N LEU A 108 -2.60 9.84 -19.02
CA LEU A 108 -1.38 10.29 -19.69
C LEU A 108 -1.17 11.80 -19.53
N LYS A 109 -2.25 12.59 -19.66
CA LYS A 109 -2.23 14.03 -19.39
C LYS A 109 -1.83 14.34 -17.95
N ALA A 110 -2.40 13.63 -16.98
CA ALA A 110 -2.04 13.77 -15.56
C ALA A 110 -0.57 13.39 -15.27
N ALA A 111 -0.04 12.36 -15.93
CA ALA A 111 1.36 11.96 -15.77
C ALA A 111 2.35 12.96 -16.38
N GLN A 112 1.92 13.76 -17.37
CA GLN A 112 2.76 14.76 -18.05
C GLN A 112 2.76 16.13 -17.35
N SER A 113 1.81 16.41 -16.47
CA SER A 113 1.65 17.73 -15.85
C SER A 113 2.64 18.05 -14.72
N GLY A 114 3.62 17.18 -14.45
CA GLY A 114 4.73 17.45 -13.50
C GLY A 114 4.35 17.60 -12.01
N ASN A 115 3.08 17.36 -11.65
CA ASN A 115 2.52 17.52 -10.30
C ASN A 115 2.52 16.21 -9.48
N SER A 116 2.23 16.32 -8.18
CA SER A 116 2.15 15.27 -7.11
C SER A 116 1.13 14.13 -7.32
N VAL A 117 0.59 13.98 -8.52
CA VAL A 117 -0.28 12.85 -8.93
C VAL A 117 0.45 11.93 -9.90
N GLY A 118 1.72 12.23 -10.18
CA GLY A 118 2.54 11.57 -11.18
C GLY A 118 2.65 10.07 -10.92
N ALA A 119 2.97 9.65 -9.69
CA ALA A 119 3.16 8.24 -9.37
C ALA A 119 1.88 7.40 -9.56
N GLY A 120 0.73 7.92 -9.14
CA GLY A 120 -0.57 7.24 -9.31
C GLY A 120 -0.98 7.10 -10.77
N ALA A 121 -0.83 8.18 -11.55
CA ALA A 121 -1.10 8.16 -12.98
C ALA A 121 -0.14 7.22 -13.72
N GLN A 122 1.16 7.30 -13.45
CA GLN A 122 2.19 6.43 -14.04
C GLN A 122 1.94 4.95 -13.69
N TYR A 123 1.57 4.65 -12.45
CA TYR A 123 1.22 3.29 -12.02
C TYR A 123 0.05 2.71 -12.84
N ASN A 124 -1.03 3.48 -12.99
CA ASN A 124 -2.20 3.04 -13.74
C ASN A 124 -1.95 2.98 -15.25
N ILE A 125 -1.10 3.85 -15.81
CA ILE A 125 -0.65 3.73 -17.21
C ILE A 125 0.11 2.41 -17.41
N GLY A 126 1.01 2.04 -16.48
CA GLY A 126 1.69 0.76 -16.53
C GLY A 126 0.72 -0.43 -16.49
N ARG A 127 -0.32 -0.36 -15.65
CA ARG A 127 -1.40 -1.36 -15.61
C ARG A 127 -2.17 -1.43 -16.93
N ALA A 128 -2.47 -0.29 -17.56
CA ALA A 128 -3.17 -0.23 -18.83
C ALA A 128 -2.40 -0.95 -19.94
N PHE A 129 -1.08 -0.71 -20.04
CA PHE A 129 -0.20 -1.43 -20.96
C PHE A 129 -0.10 -2.93 -20.64
N TYR A 130 -0.01 -3.30 -19.36
CA TYR A 130 0.06 -4.70 -18.97
C TYR A 130 -1.21 -5.49 -19.32
N GLN A 131 -2.38 -4.85 -19.17
CA GLN A 131 -3.68 -5.48 -19.39
C GLN A 131 -4.21 -5.32 -20.82
N GLY A 132 -3.58 -4.47 -21.64
CA GLY A 132 -4.10 -4.09 -22.95
C GLY A 132 -5.42 -3.30 -22.86
N TYR A 133 -5.60 -2.54 -21.78
CA TYR A 133 -6.88 -1.89 -21.48
C TYR A 133 -6.85 -0.40 -21.85
N GLY A 134 -7.57 -0.05 -22.92
CA GLY A 134 -7.55 1.31 -23.49
C GLY A 134 -6.31 1.62 -24.33
N VAL A 135 -5.32 0.73 -24.36
CA VAL A 135 -4.09 0.79 -25.14
C VAL A 135 -3.69 -0.63 -25.57
N ALA A 136 -2.87 -0.78 -26.61
CA ALA A 136 -2.34 -2.09 -26.98
C ALA A 136 -1.46 -2.65 -25.85
N GLN A 137 -1.56 -3.96 -25.60
CA GLN A 137 -0.79 -4.60 -24.54
C GLN A 137 0.71 -4.54 -24.84
N SER A 138 1.53 -4.19 -23.85
CA SER A 138 3.00 -4.24 -23.91
C SER A 138 3.59 -4.36 -22.51
N ASP A 139 4.33 -5.44 -22.27
CA ASP A 139 5.04 -5.64 -21.00
C ASP A 139 6.21 -4.65 -20.87
N GLU A 140 6.83 -4.25 -21.97
CA GLU A 140 7.94 -3.29 -21.99
C GLU A 140 7.50 -1.88 -21.58
N GLU A 141 6.37 -1.40 -22.13
CA GLU A 141 5.82 -0.11 -21.71
C GLU A 141 5.26 -0.19 -20.28
N ALA A 142 4.64 -1.31 -19.90
CA ALA A 142 4.19 -1.50 -18.52
C ALA A 142 5.35 -1.36 -17.51
N GLU A 143 6.45 -2.09 -17.74
CA GLU A 143 7.67 -2.00 -16.96
C GLU A 143 8.19 -0.57 -16.90
N ARG A 144 8.33 0.10 -18.05
CA ARG A 144 8.83 1.48 -18.14
C ARG A 144 8.03 2.46 -17.30
N TRP A 145 6.70 2.36 -17.32
CA TRP A 145 5.82 3.24 -16.54
C TRP A 145 5.83 2.92 -15.04
N TRP A 146 5.91 1.64 -14.68
CA TRP A 146 6.05 1.25 -13.27
C TRP A 146 7.41 1.63 -12.68
N LEU A 147 8.50 1.55 -13.46
CA LEU A 147 9.82 2.03 -13.02
C LEU A 147 9.76 3.51 -12.66
N LYS A 148 9.20 4.35 -13.54
CA LYS A 148 8.99 5.79 -13.25
C LYS A 148 8.17 6.02 -11.98
N ALA A 149 7.09 5.26 -11.78
CA ALA A 149 6.25 5.38 -10.61
C ALA A 149 6.97 4.92 -9.32
N GLY A 150 7.76 3.85 -9.39
CA GLY A 150 8.50 3.28 -8.26
C GLY A 150 9.74 4.09 -7.85
N GLU A 151 10.28 4.90 -8.76
CA GLU A 151 11.41 5.82 -8.55
C GLU A 151 11.00 7.15 -7.88
N GLY A 152 9.69 7.42 -7.74
CA GLY A 152 9.15 8.63 -7.12
C GLY A 152 9.61 8.83 -5.67
N ARG A 153 10.59 9.73 -5.49
CA ARG A 153 11.19 10.29 -4.25
C ARG A 153 11.33 9.37 -3.03
N ARG A 154 12.55 8.84 -2.85
CA ARG A 154 13.21 8.82 -1.53
C ARG A 154 14.00 10.13 -1.37
N SER A 155 13.37 11.18 -0.84
CA SER A 155 14.11 12.27 -0.20
C SER A 155 14.28 11.92 1.27
N VAL A 156 15.26 11.07 1.58
CA VAL A 156 15.78 11.00 2.95
C VAL A 156 17.29 11.16 2.85
N GLU A 157 17.71 12.38 2.53
CA GLU A 157 19.01 12.87 2.95
C GLU A 157 18.77 13.94 4.02
N GLY A 158 18.95 13.51 5.28
CA GLY A 158 19.32 14.31 6.44
C GLY A 158 18.75 15.73 6.57
N GLY A 159 17.60 15.85 7.22
CA GLY A 159 17.17 17.11 7.82
C GLY A 159 16.01 16.83 8.75
N GLU A 160 16.14 17.21 10.01
CA GLU A 160 15.02 17.32 10.95
C GLU A 160 14.05 18.38 10.39
N GLY A 161 13.21 17.98 9.45
CA GLY A 161 12.19 18.77 8.79
C GLY A 161 10.88 18.04 8.92
N GLU A 162 9.86 18.78 9.34
CA GLU A 162 8.53 18.33 9.72
C GLU A 162 7.95 17.27 8.77
N LYS A 163 7.30 16.25 9.35
CA LYS A 163 6.50 15.26 8.62
C LYS A 163 5.41 16.03 7.85
N GLU A 164 5.59 16.20 6.54
CA GLU A 164 4.53 16.68 5.65
C GLU A 164 3.40 15.63 5.63
N GLU A 165 2.40 15.83 6.49
CA GLU A 165 1.28 14.90 6.75
C GLU A 165 0.20 14.93 5.64
N GLU A 166 0.44 15.57 4.48
CA GLU A 166 -0.62 15.85 3.49
C GLU A 166 -0.48 15.12 2.14
N GLN A 167 0.57 14.31 1.93
CA GLN A 167 0.85 13.63 0.64
C GLN A 167 0.63 12.10 0.66
N GLY A 168 -0.26 11.59 1.53
CA GLY A 168 -0.45 10.14 1.74
C GLY A 168 -0.85 9.31 0.52
N GLY A 169 -1.47 9.92 -0.51
CA GLY A 169 -1.93 9.19 -1.71
C GLY A 169 -0.85 8.90 -2.75
N GLU A 170 0.20 9.72 -2.83
CA GLU A 170 1.27 9.54 -3.82
C GLU A 170 2.21 8.40 -3.40
N TRP A 171 2.58 8.37 -2.11
CA TRP A 171 3.41 7.32 -1.54
C TRP A 171 2.82 5.92 -1.68
N GLU A 172 1.50 5.78 -1.50
CA GLU A 172 0.83 4.49 -1.69
C GLU A 172 1.00 3.98 -3.13
N SER A 173 0.92 4.88 -4.11
CA SER A 173 1.09 4.53 -5.53
C SER A 173 2.53 4.11 -5.86
N VAL A 174 3.52 4.78 -5.26
CA VAL A 174 4.95 4.41 -5.37
C VAL A 174 5.15 2.99 -4.82
N VAL A 175 4.65 2.72 -3.61
CA VAL A 175 4.78 1.40 -2.96
C VAL A 175 4.06 0.31 -3.75
N ARG A 176 2.87 0.60 -4.29
CA ARG A 176 2.14 -0.32 -5.20
C ARG A 176 2.93 -0.60 -6.47
N ALA A 177 3.58 0.40 -7.07
CA ALA A 177 4.43 0.22 -8.23
C ALA A 177 5.65 -0.66 -7.91
N GLN A 178 6.33 -0.40 -6.80
CA GLN A 178 7.47 -1.21 -6.34
C GLN A 178 7.08 -2.68 -6.10
N ASN A 179 5.96 -2.93 -5.41
CA ASN A 179 5.44 -4.29 -5.25
C ASN A 179 5.12 -4.94 -6.61
N THR A 180 4.50 -4.19 -7.52
CA THR A 180 4.13 -4.69 -8.84
C THR A 180 5.36 -5.05 -9.67
N LEU A 181 6.43 -4.25 -9.62
CA LEU A 181 7.73 -4.58 -10.23
C LEU A 181 8.34 -5.84 -9.62
N GLY A 182 8.28 -5.98 -8.29
CA GLY A 182 8.73 -7.19 -7.59
C GLY A 182 8.04 -8.46 -8.10
N MET A 183 6.72 -8.39 -8.27
CA MET A 183 5.92 -9.49 -8.84
C MET A 183 6.19 -9.68 -10.33
N PHE A 184 6.32 -8.59 -11.09
CA PHE A 184 6.60 -8.62 -12.53
C PHE A 184 7.88 -9.39 -12.80
N TYR A 185 9.00 -9.05 -12.15
CA TYR A 185 10.27 -9.76 -12.34
C TYR A 185 10.31 -11.18 -11.75
N SER A 186 9.36 -11.53 -10.87
CA SER A 186 9.20 -12.91 -10.37
C SER A 186 8.57 -13.86 -11.38
N ARG A 187 7.99 -13.33 -12.47
CA ARG A 187 7.37 -14.13 -13.53
C ARG A 187 8.41 -14.95 -14.30
N GLN A 188 7.98 -16.07 -14.87
CA GLN A 188 8.88 -16.97 -15.59
C GLN A 188 9.41 -16.33 -16.88
N GLU A 189 8.63 -15.46 -17.51
CA GLU A 189 8.97 -14.82 -18.79
C GLU A 189 10.07 -13.75 -18.65
N THR A 190 10.13 -13.07 -17.51
CA THR A 190 11.09 -11.98 -17.23
C THR A 190 12.24 -12.42 -16.32
N GLN A 191 11.98 -13.40 -15.44
CA GLN A 191 12.86 -14.10 -14.49
C GLN A 191 14.14 -13.37 -14.04
N ASP A 192 14.01 -12.14 -13.56
CA ASP A 192 15.11 -11.41 -12.91
C ASP A 192 14.86 -11.39 -11.40
N LEU A 193 15.27 -12.48 -10.74
CA LEU A 193 15.08 -12.62 -9.30
C LEU A 193 15.89 -11.59 -8.49
N GLY A 194 16.96 -11.03 -9.07
CA GLY A 194 17.73 -9.96 -8.44
C GLY A 194 16.94 -8.65 -8.38
N LYS A 195 16.38 -8.23 -9.52
CA LYS A 195 15.48 -7.07 -9.59
C LYS A 195 14.21 -7.27 -8.79
N SER A 196 13.63 -8.47 -8.83
CA SER A 196 12.47 -8.81 -8.01
C SER A 196 12.74 -8.58 -6.52
N LEU A 197 13.87 -9.11 -6.01
CA LEU A 197 14.26 -8.93 -4.62
C LEU A 197 14.50 -7.45 -4.30
N HIS A 198 15.14 -6.72 -5.20
CA HIS A 198 15.38 -5.29 -5.03
C HIS A 198 14.07 -4.52 -4.83
N TRP A 199 13.12 -4.66 -5.75
CA TRP A 199 11.86 -3.93 -5.71
C TRP A 199 10.95 -4.35 -4.54
N HIS A 200 10.90 -5.64 -4.21
CA HIS A 200 10.23 -6.08 -2.98
C HIS A 200 10.91 -5.52 -1.73
N SER A 201 12.25 -5.42 -1.70
CA SER A 201 12.97 -4.83 -0.56
C SER A 201 12.67 -3.34 -0.41
N CYS A 202 12.63 -2.58 -1.51
CA CYS A 202 12.22 -1.16 -1.50
C CYS A 202 10.80 -0.99 -0.94
N ALA A 203 9.83 -1.78 -1.42
CA ALA A 203 8.47 -1.74 -0.92
C ALA A 203 8.37 -2.16 0.56
N ALA A 204 9.18 -3.14 0.99
CA ALA A 204 9.23 -3.61 2.37
C ALA A 204 9.78 -2.56 3.34
N GLU A 205 10.82 -1.83 2.93
CA GLU A 205 11.37 -0.68 3.68
C GLU A 205 10.31 0.42 3.88
N ASN A 206 9.38 0.53 2.94
CA ASN A 206 8.25 1.45 2.98
C ASN A 206 7.02 0.90 3.75
N GLY A 207 7.16 -0.26 4.40
CA GLY A 207 6.12 -0.88 5.23
C GLY A 207 5.15 -1.81 4.50
N HIS A 208 5.36 -2.12 3.22
CA HIS A 208 4.49 -3.04 2.48
C HIS A 208 4.66 -4.47 2.97
N LEU A 209 3.66 -4.98 3.69
CA LEU A 209 3.73 -6.27 4.40
C LEU A 209 3.92 -7.46 3.46
N GLU A 210 3.24 -7.48 2.31
CA GLU A 210 3.34 -8.59 1.35
C GLU A 210 4.69 -8.60 0.63
N SER A 211 5.26 -7.43 0.34
CA SER A 211 6.62 -7.34 -0.22
C SER A 211 7.66 -7.74 0.81
N MET A 212 7.45 -7.40 2.08
CA MET A 212 8.31 -7.83 3.18
C MET A 212 8.29 -9.35 3.32
N ALA A 213 7.11 -9.98 3.20
CA ALA A 213 6.98 -11.42 3.19
C ALA A 213 7.67 -12.07 1.97
N ALA A 214 7.47 -11.50 0.77
CA ALA A 214 8.11 -11.96 -0.46
C ALA A 214 9.65 -11.88 -0.38
N ALA A 215 10.20 -10.73 0.03
CA ALA A 215 11.64 -10.55 0.22
C ALA A 215 12.20 -11.50 1.29
N GLY A 216 11.45 -11.73 2.37
CA GLY A 216 11.80 -12.71 3.41
C GLY A 216 11.88 -14.13 2.88
N LEU A 217 10.89 -14.55 2.09
CA LEU A 217 10.85 -15.87 1.45
C LEU A 217 11.97 -16.05 0.41
N MET A 218 12.28 -14.99 -0.35
CA MET A 218 13.38 -15.00 -1.32
C MET A 218 14.73 -15.20 -0.63
N ARG A 219 15.01 -14.46 0.45
CA ARG A 219 16.25 -14.63 1.25
C ARG A 219 16.35 -15.99 1.92
N LEU A 220 15.25 -16.49 2.48
CA LEU A 220 15.20 -17.80 3.15
C LEU A 220 15.57 -18.95 2.23
N ASN A 221 15.20 -18.84 0.95
CA ASN A 221 15.46 -19.85 -0.09
C ASN A 221 16.66 -19.54 -0.99
N GLY A 222 17.30 -18.37 -0.84
CA GLY A 222 18.40 -17.94 -1.72
C GLY A 222 17.95 -17.65 -3.16
N ARG A 223 16.76 -17.09 -3.35
CA ARG A 223 16.25 -16.66 -4.67
C ARG A 223 16.67 -15.22 -4.94
N GLY A 224 17.51 -15.02 -5.96
CA GLY A 224 18.01 -13.69 -6.31
C GLY A 224 19.11 -13.13 -5.38
N CYS A 225 19.49 -13.88 -4.34
CA CYS A 225 20.58 -13.56 -3.42
C CYS A 225 21.17 -14.83 -2.79
N PRO A 226 22.35 -14.76 -2.15
CA PRO A 226 22.81 -15.83 -1.28
C PRO A 226 21.78 -16.15 -0.19
N ARG A 227 21.66 -17.43 0.16
CA ARG A 227 20.69 -17.89 1.16
C ARG A 227 21.02 -17.29 2.53
N ASP A 228 20.07 -16.56 3.08
CA ASP A 228 20.14 -15.95 4.42
C ASP A 228 18.86 -16.26 5.19
N VAL A 229 18.94 -17.29 6.02
CA VAL A 229 17.80 -17.77 6.83
C VAL A 229 17.46 -16.78 7.93
N THR A 230 18.45 -16.13 8.54
CA THR A 230 18.25 -15.21 9.66
C THR A 230 17.52 -13.96 9.21
N ALA A 231 18.02 -13.30 8.16
CA ALA A 231 17.37 -12.12 7.61
C ALA A 231 15.99 -12.47 7.02
N GLY A 232 15.86 -13.61 6.34
CA GLY A 232 14.59 -14.07 5.78
C GLY A 232 13.51 -14.27 6.86
N LEU A 233 13.84 -14.96 7.95
CA LEU A 233 12.93 -15.16 9.07
C LEU A 233 12.61 -13.87 9.81
N GLN A 234 13.57 -12.94 9.93
CA GLN A 234 13.31 -11.66 10.57
C GLN A 234 12.29 -10.83 9.78
N LEU A 235 12.42 -10.76 8.46
CA LEU A 235 11.45 -10.08 7.60
C LEU A 235 10.05 -10.71 7.71
N LEU A 236 9.97 -12.05 7.68
CA LEU A 236 8.68 -12.74 7.85
C LEU A 236 8.05 -12.47 9.22
N LYS A 237 8.85 -12.43 10.30
CA LYS A 237 8.36 -12.10 11.66
C LYS A 237 7.82 -10.67 11.72
N ASN A 238 8.55 -9.71 11.13
CA ASN A 238 8.13 -8.33 11.08
C ASN A 238 6.81 -8.18 10.30
N ALA A 239 6.70 -8.83 9.13
CA ALA A 239 5.50 -8.81 8.32
C ALA A 239 4.29 -9.46 9.03
N ALA A 240 4.50 -10.58 9.72
CA ALA A 240 3.47 -11.24 10.50
C ALA A 240 3.03 -10.40 11.71
N ALA A 241 3.97 -9.76 12.41
CA ALA A 241 3.67 -8.82 13.50
C ALA A 241 2.90 -7.60 13.00
N GLY A 242 3.14 -7.17 11.75
CA GLY A 242 2.37 -6.13 11.06
C GLY A 242 0.99 -6.58 10.56
N GLY A 243 0.63 -7.86 10.69
CA GLY A 243 -0.69 -8.38 10.34
C GLY A 243 -0.76 -9.15 9.02
N SER A 244 0.35 -9.43 8.32
CA SER A 244 0.30 -10.28 7.11
C SER A 244 0.02 -11.74 7.48
N LEU A 245 -1.15 -12.21 7.05
CA LEU A 245 -1.54 -13.63 7.15
C LEU A 245 -0.64 -14.51 6.28
N TYR A 246 -0.19 -14.00 5.13
CA TYR A 246 0.73 -14.72 4.25
C TYR A 246 2.07 -14.99 4.95
N ALA A 247 2.67 -13.98 5.59
CA ALA A 247 3.89 -14.14 6.37
C ALA A 247 3.72 -15.08 7.57
N ALA A 248 2.59 -14.95 8.30
CA ALA A 248 2.28 -15.83 9.42
C ALA A 248 2.15 -17.30 8.98
N GLY A 249 1.49 -17.53 7.85
CA GLY A 249 1.37 -18.86 7.23
C GLY A 249 2.72 -19.45 6.82
N LEU A 250 3.59 -18.64 6.20
CA LEU A 250 4.95 -19.06 5.82
C LEU A 250 5.81 -19.40 7.05
N LEU A 251 5.70 -18.64 8.14
CA LEU A 251 6.40 -18.95 9.40
C LEU A 251 5.87 -20.23 10.03
N ALA A 252 4.55 -20.42 10.07
CA ALA A 252 3.93 -21.63 10.59
C ALA A 252 4.40 -22.85 9.80
N LEU A 253 4.40 -22.76 8.47
CA LEU A 253 4.92 -23.80 7.59
C LEU A 253 6.40 -24.08 7.88
N HIS A 254 7.23 -23.04 7.95
CA HIS A 254 8.66 -23.18 8.23
C HIS A 254 8.94 -23.89 9.57
N TYR A 255 8.24 -23.51 10.64
CA TYR A 255 8.39 -24.16 11.95
C TYR A 255 7.86 -25.59 11.95
N PHE A 256 6.73 -25.84 11.28
CA PHE A 256 6.17 -27.19 11.15
C PHE A 256 7.15 -28.11 10.42
N THR A 257 7.68 -27.68 9.28
CA THR A 257 8.66 -28.46 8.52
C THR A 257 9.94 -28.66 9.32
N SER A 258 10.47 -27.63 9.97
CA SER A 258 11.71 -27.73 10.76
C SER A 258 11.56 -28.69 11.95
N LYS A 259 10.40 -28.68 12.62
CA LYS A 259 10.10 -29.61 13.73
C LYS A 259 9.88 -31.05 13.26
N LEU A 260 9.28 -31.24 12.09
CA LEU A 260 9.12 -32.56 11.50
C LEU A 260 10.49 -33.13 11.11
N PHE A 261 11.35 -32.32 10.50
CA PHE A 261 12.71 -32.71 10.18
C PHE A 261 13.51 -33.07 11.44
N SER A 262 13.51 -32.25 12.49
CA SER A 262 14.27 -32.56 13.71
C SER A 262 13.83 -33.87 14.36
N LYS A 263 12.52 -34.13 14.45
CA LYS A 263 11.98 -35.41 14.94
C LYS A 263 12.32 -36.59 14.04
N SER A 264 12.27 -36.40 12.72
CA SER A 264 12.62 -37.44 11.75
C SER A 264 14.10 -37.80 11.84
N THR A 265 14.99 -36.80 11.99
CA THR A 265 16.42 -36.99 12.16
C THR A 265 16.73 -37.68 13.50
N GLU A 266 16.08 -37.27 14.59
CA GLU A 266 16.21 -37.94 15.90
C GLU A 266 15.80 -39.42 15.82
N THR A 267 14.70 -39.70 15.13
CA THR A 267 14.19 -41.07 14.94
C THR A 267 15.14 -41.88 14.05
N ALA A 268 15.63 -41.32 12.94
CA ALA A 268 16.60 -41.96 12.06
C ALA A 268 17.90 -42.28 12.80
N LEU A 269 18.42 -41.37 13.63
CA LEU A 269 19.59 -41.60 14.46
C LEU A 269 19.36 -42.72 15.49
N ARG A 270 18.15 -42.83 16.08
CA ARG A 270 17.80 -43.95 16.96
C ARG A 270 17.82 -45.29 16.22
N TYR A 271 17.24 -45.37 15.02
CA TYR A 271 17.28 -46.59 14.20
C TYR A 271 18.70 -46.95 13.75
N ILE A 272 19.50 -45.97 13.33
CA ILE A 272 20.92 -46.20 13.01
C ILE A 272 21.65 -46.73 14.25
N GLY A 273 21.43 -46.14 15.43
CA GLY A 273 21.97 -46.60 16.70
C GLY A 273 21.52 -48.00 17.13
N MET A 274 20.35 -48.47 16.68
CA MET A 274 19.90 -49.86 16.86
C MET A 274 20.56 -50.82 15.87
N ILE A 275 20.93 -50.36 14.67
CA ILE A 275 21.56 -51.17 13.62
C ILE A 275 23.09 -51.26 13.81
N THR A 276 23.76 -50.21 14.31
CA THR A 276 25.22 -50.19 14.52
C THR A 276 25.76 -51.26 15.49
N PRO A 277 25.09 -51.67 16.60
CA PRO A 277 25.55 -52.81 17.41
C PRO A 277 25.39 -54.17 16.72
N VAL A 278 24.67 -54.25 15.59
CA VAL A 278 24.57 -55.45 14.76
C VAL A 278 25.72 -55.52 13.75
N VAL A 279 26.23 -54.38 13.28
CA VAL A 279 27.38 -54.31 12.35
C VAL A 279 28.72 -54.55 13.06
N SER A 280 28.85 -54.22 14.36
CA SER A 280 30.04 -54.58 15.14
C SER A 280 30.17 -56.08 15.45
N ARG A 281 29.14 -56.89 15.17
CA ARG A 281 29.21 -58.36 15.16
C ARG A 281 29.55 -58.97 13.79
N ASN A 282 29.61 -58.18 12.73
CA ASN A 282 30.06 -58.61 11.39
C ASN A 282 31.19 -57.70 10.90
N LYS A 283 32.37 -57.85 11.52
CA LYS A 283 33.64 -57.37 10.96
C LYS A 283 33.97 -58.15 9.67
N ALA A 284 33.31 -57.83 8.57
CA ALA A 284 33.77 -58.25 7.24
C ALA A 284 33.30 -57.36 6.09
N LEU A 285 32.21 -56.59 6.23
CA LEU A 285 31.64 -55.89 5.07
C LEU A 285 31.10 -54.52 5.46
N THR A 286 31.92 -53.47 5.30
CA THR A 286 31.53 -52.18 4.69
C THR A 286 32.68 -51.18 4.77
N LYS A 287 33.52 -51.16 3.72
CA LYS A 287 34.01 -49.88 3.19
C LYS A 287 32.79 -49.23 2.52
N CYS A 288 32.19 -48.22 3.14
CA CYS A 288 31.19 -47.38 2.47
C CYS A 288 31.59 -45.91 2.67
N SER A 289 31.93 -45.28 1.55
CA SER A 289 32.59 -43.98 1.39
C SER A 289 31.59 -42.81 1.40
N VAL A 290 30.74 -42.69 2.42
CA VAL A 290 29.69 -41.65 2.47
C VAL A 290 29.82 -40.75 3.70
N CYS A 291 31.05 -40.35 4.06
CA CYS A 291 31.30 -39.40 5.15
C CYS A 291 32.31 -38.29 4.84
N GLU A 292 32.54 -37.94 3.57
CA GLU A 292 33.29 -36.73 3.22
C GLU A 292 32.40 -35.76 2.46
N LEU A 293 31.59 -34.99 3.18
CA LEU A 293 31.04 -33.71 2.70
C LEU A 293 30.62 -32.86 3.91
N GLN A 294 31.57 -32.52 4.79
CA GLN A 294 31.53 -31.31 5.60
C GLN A 294 32.97 -30.86 5.95
N SER A 295 33.46 -29.89 5.17
CA SER A 295 34.42 -28.86 5.57
C SER A 295 34.20 -27.64 4.69
#